data_AF-A0A3M7GJL5-F1
#
_entry.id   AF-A0A3M7GJL5-F1
#
_cell.length_a   1.000
_cell.length_b   1.000
_cell.length_c   1.000
_cell.angle_alpha   90.00
_cell.angle_beta   90.00
_cell.angle_gamma   90.00
#
_symmetry.space_group_name_H-M   'P 1'
#
loop_
_entity.id
_entity.type
_entity.pdbx_description
1 polymer ?
#
loop_
_entity_poly.entity_id
_entity_poly.type
_entity_poly.pdbx_seq_one_letter_code
_entity_poly.pdbx_strand_id
1 'polypeptide(L)'
;MASGAFTNFRAGLPQPAECFGIGVGLMELIMFGVAGVLNPLEFSKGFGVPMLPASHTQAHPGALQKSPEEEEKGRKLQKTQEGYIMAIAARNLQNGVLLLTLGCYVRDRRALGIAVASGVVTTVSDALIVWAQGPEASSYIWGHLIGVVNSIAIGGSLLYWGKGEKLA
;
A
#
# COMPACT_ATOMS: atom_id res chain seq x y z
N MET A 1 -37.33 18.17 -9.59
CA MET A 1 -36.32 19.24 -9.58
C MET A 1 -35.71 19.28 -8.19
N ALA A 2 -34.39 19.09 -8.04
CA ALA A 2 -33.76 19.16 -6.72
C ALA A 2 -33.84 20.61 -6.21
N SER A 3 -34.19 20.81 -4.93
CA SER A 3 -34.22 22.14 -4.33
C SER A 3 -32.82 22.77 -4.38
N GLY A 4 -32.73 24.11 -4.43
CA GLY A 4 -31.44 24.80 -4.44
C GLY A 4 -30.52 24.42 -3.28
N ALA A 5 -31.09 24.00 -2.14
CA ALA A 5 -30.34 23.47 -1.00
C ALA A 5 -29.60 22.16 -1.32
N PHE A 6 -30.22 21.24 -2.07
CA PHE A 6 -29.57 19.99 -2.46
C PHE A 6 -28.45 20.22 -3.49
N THR A 7 -28.65 21.17 -4.41
CA THR A 7 -27.62 21.54 -5.38
C THR A 7 -26.40 22.17 -4.70
N ASN A 8 -26.62 23.05 -3.72
CA ASN A 8 -25.55 23.68 -2.94
C ASN A 8 -24.81 22.68 -2.04
N PHE A 9 -25.53 21.76 -1.39
CA PHE A 9 -24.93 20.68 -0.62
C PHE A 9 -24.02 19.81 -1.50
N ARG A 10 -24.50 19.41 -2.67
CA ARG A 10 -23.76 18.55 -3.59
C ARG A 10 -22.55 19.25 -4.24
N ALA A 11 -22.57 20.58 -4.34
CA ALA A 11 -21.46 21.36 -4.86
C ALA A 11 -20.23 21.35 -3.93
N GLY A 12 -20.42 21.16 -2.62
CA GLY A 12 -19.32 21.10 -1.65
C GLY A 12 -18.66 19.71 -1.53
N LEU A 13 -19.33 18.65 -2.00
CA LEU A 13 -18.86 17.28 -1.88
C LEU A 13 -17.89 16.90 -3.01
N PRO A 14 -16.88 16.06 -2.71
CA PRO A 14 -16.04 15.47 -3.75
C PRO A 14 -16.89 14.67 -4.75
N GLN A 15 -16.47 14.68 -6.01
CA GLN A 15 -17.03 13.83 -7.05
C GLN A 15 -16.76 12.36 -6.71
N PRO A 16 -17.58 11.41 -7.21
CA PRO A 16 -17.40 9.99 -6.88
C PRO A 16 -15.97 9.46 -7.12
N ALA A 17 -15.31 9.87 -8.21
CA ALA A 17 -13.92 9.49 -8.48
C ALA A 17 -12.92 10.01 -7.44
N GLU A 18 -13.15 11.23 -6.93
CA GLU A 18 -12.35 11.83 -5.85
C GLU A 18 -12.53 11.07 -4.54
N CYS A 19 -13.75 10.60 -4.24
CA CYS A 19 -13.98 9.72 -3.09
C CYS A 19 -13.16 8.43 -3.17
N PHE A 20 -13.04 7.82 -4.36
CA PHE A 20 -12.19 6.65 -4.54
C PHE A 20 -10.70 6.98 -4.37
N GLY A 21 -10.23 8.11 -4.91
CA GLY A 21 -8.85 8.58 -4.70
C GLY A 21 -8.53 8.85 -3.22
N ILE A 22 -9.46 9.47 -2.48
CA ILE A 22 -9.36 9.65 -1.02
C ILE A 22 -9.34 8.30 -0.32
N GLY A 23 -10.17 7.34 -0.76
CA GLY A 23 -10.16 5.97 -0.27
C GLY A 23 -8.80 5.29 -0.44
N VAL A 24 -8.15 5.44 -1.60
CA VAL A 24 -6.77 4.96 -1.80
C VAL A 24 -5.81 5.62 -0.82
N GLY A 25 -5.90 6.94 -0.63
CA GLY A 25 -5.11 7.66 0.37
C GLY A 25 -5.28 7.14 1.79
N LEU A 26 -6.51 6.78 2.19
CA LEU A 26 -6.79 6.17 3.48
C LEU A 26 -6.21 4.75 3.61
N MET A 27 -6.29 3.94 2.55
CA MET A 27 -5.68 2.59 2.55
C MET A 27 -4.16 2.67 2.67
N GLU A 28 -3.51 3.56 1.90
CA GLU A 28 -2.08 3.83 1.98
C GLU A 28 -1.66 4.27 3.39
N LEU A 29 -2.41 5.20 3.98
CA LEU A 29 -2.10 5.70 5.31
C LEU A 29 -2.30 4.64 6.40
N ILE A 30 -3.46 3.99 6.42
CA ILE A 30 -3.90 3.18 7.55
C ILE A 30 -3.47 1.72 7.37
N MET A 31 -3.89 1.09 6.28
CA MET A 31 -3.69 -0.35 6.07
C MET A 31 -2.25 -0.67 5.71
N PHE A 32 -1.63 0.11 4.82
CA PHE A 32 -0.27 -0.17 4.36
C PHE A 32 0.78 0.57 5.19
N GLY A 33 0.47 1.78 5.64
CA GLY A 33 1.35 2.57 6.49
C GLY A 33 1.30 2.16 7.97
N VAL A 34 0.28 2.61 8.69
CA VAL A 34 0.19 2.43 10.16
C VAL A 34 0.19 0.95 10.54
N ALA A 35 -0.66 0.11 9.93
CA ALA A 35 -0.70 -1.29 10.28
C ALA A 35 0.59 -2.03 9.89
N GLY A 36 1.26 -1.63 8.81
CA GLY A 36 2.56 -2.17 8.41
C GLY A 36 3.69 -1.84 9.40
N VAL A 37 3.66 -0.64 9.99
CA VAL A 37 4.60 -0.27 11.06
C VAL A 37 4.31 -1.02 12.36
N LEU A 38 3.02 -1.18 12.72
CA LEU A 38 2.61 -1.85 13.96
C LEU A 38 2.78 -3.37 13.90
N ASN A 39 2.65 -3.98 12.72
CA ASN A 39 2.78 -5.43 12.52
C ASN A 39 3.54 -5.76 11.22
N PRO A 40 4.87 -5.55 11.20
CA PRO A 40 5.69 -5.76 10.00
C PRO A 40 5.70 -7.23 9.55
N LEU A 41 5.56 -8.19 10.48
CA LEU A 41 5.49 -9.62 10.17
C LEU A 41 4.24 -9.98 9.38
N GLU A 42 3.07 -9.44 9.74
CA GLU A 42 1.85 -9.70 8.99
C GLU A 42 1.88 -9.01 7.63
N PHE A 43 2.38 -7.77 7.59
CA PHE A 43 2.49 -7.00 6.35
C PHE A 43 3.40 -7.66 5.32
N SER A 44 4.51 -8.28 5.74
CA SER A 44 5.45 -8.95 4.83
C SER A 44 4.87 -10.15 4.10
N LYS A 45 3.82 -10.78 4.66
CA LYS A 45 3.15 -11.92 4.02
C LYS A 45 2.55 -11.54 2.68
N GLY A 46 2.10 -10.29 2.51
CA GLY A 46 1.62 -9.78 1.22
C GLY A 46 2.68 -9.76 0.12
N PHE A 47 3.96 -9.87 0.48
CA PHE A 47 5.09 -9.94 -0.44
C PHE A 47 5.63 -11.37 -0.60
N GLY A 48 4.97 -12.37 -0.01
CA GLY A 48 5.47 -13.74 0.00
C GLY A 48 6.82 -13.93 0.69
N VAL A 49 7.31 -12.92 1.43
CA VAL A 49 8.60 -12.96 2.11
C VAL A 49 8.43 -13.72 3.43
N PRO A 50 9.00 -14.93 3.57
CA PRO A 50 9.08 -15.58 4.86
C PRO A 50 10.07 -14.80 5.73
N MET A 51 9.55 -13.85 6.51
CA MET A 51 10.27 -13.29 7.64
C MET A 51 10.50 -14.43 8.60
N LEU A 52 11.74 -14.93 8.66
CA LEU A 52 12.14 -16.01 9.54
C LEU A 52 11.77 -15.64 10.98
N PRO A 53 11.00 -16.46 11.71
CA PRO A 53 11.46 -16.85 13.02
C PRO A 53 12.58 -17.84 12.73
N ALA A 54 13.82 -17.47 13.00
CA ALA A 54 14.90 -18.43 12.92
C ALA A 54 14.63 -19.54 13.96
N SER A 55 13.94 -20.65 13.62
CA SER A 55 14.04 -21.99 14.25
C SER A 55 12.82 -22.93 14.13
N HIS A 56 11.69 -22.61 13.51
CA HIS A 56 10.57 -23.59 13.56
C HIS A 56 10.84 -24.90 12.80
N THR A 57 11.75 -24.91 11.82
CA THR A 57 12.24 -26.13 11.17
C THR A 57 13.07 -27.04 12.08
N GLN A 58 13.47 -26.57 13.28
CA GLN A 58 14.16 -27.36 14.30
C GLN A 58 13.29 -27.68 15.52
N ALA A 59 11.99 -27.44 15.49
CA ALA A 59 11.08 -27.87 16.55
C ALA A 59 10.62 -29.32 16.34
N HIS A 60 11.56 -30.27 16.31
CA HIS A 60 11.26 -31.70 16.30
C HIS A 60 12.01 -32.41 17.44
N PRO A 61 11.47 -33.51 17.98
CA PRO A 61 12.15 -34.28 19.01
C PRO A 61 13.55 -34.70 18.52
N GLY A 62 14.61 -34.27 19.20
CA GLY A 62 16.00 -34.57 18.83
C GLY A 62 16.74 -33.49 18.03
N ALA A 63 16.12 -32.34 17.75
CA ALA A 63 16.83 -31.23 17.14
C ALA A 63 17.92 -30.65 18.07
N LEU A 64 19.09 -30.36 17.50
CA LEU A 64 20.17 -29.68 18.20
C LEU A 64 19.68 -28.29 18.66
N GLN A 65 19.84 -27.99 19.96
CA GLN A 65 19.60 -26.64 20.45
C GLN A 65 20.59 -25.68 19.79
N LYS A 66 20.09 -24.54 19.35
CA LYS A 66 20.92 -23.48 18.76
C LYS A 66 21.97 -23.03 19.76
N SER A 67 23.18 -22.73 19.26
CA SER A 67 24.14 -22.05 20.11
C SER A 67 23.64 -20.64 20.46
N PRO A 68 24.07 -20.06 21.60
CA PRO A 68 23.74 -18.67 21.94
C PRO A 68 24.11 -17.68 20.83
N GLU A 69 25.20 -17.96 20.11
CA GLU A 69 25.70 -17.12 19.00
C GLU A 69 24.79 -17.20 17.77
N GLU A 70 24.26 -18.39 17.44
CA GLU A 70 23.30 -18.59 16.37
C GLU A 70 21.94 -17.93 16.68
N GLU A 71 21.53 -17.97 17.95
CA GLU A 71 20.32 -17.30 18.42
C GLU A 71 20.44 -15.78 18.32
N GLU A 72 21.57 -15.22 18.78
CA GLU A 72 21.84 -13.79 18.68
C GLU A 72 21.87 -13.32 17.22
N LYS A 73 22.53 -14.09 16.35
CA LYS A 73 22.57 -13.81 14.91
C LYS A 73 21.18 -13.83 14.28
N GLY A 74 20.36 -14.83 14.63
CA GLY A 74 18.97 -14.93 14.16
C GLY A 74 18.13 -13.73 14.58
N ARG A 75 18.25 -13.30 15.84
CA ARG A 75 17.55 -12.13 16.38
C ARG A 75 17.95 -10.83 15.71
N LYS A 76 19.25 -10.65 15.44
CA LYS A 76 19.76 -9.48 14.69
C LYS A 76 19.22 -9.45 13.26
N LEU A 77 19.19 -10.60 12.58
CA LEU A 77 18.63 -10.72 11.23
C LEU A 77 17.14 -10.37 11.23
N GLN A 78 16.35 -10.95 12.14
CA GLN A 78 14.92 -10.67 12.26
C GLN A 78 14.65 -9.17 12.49
N LYS A 79 15.35 -8.55 13.46
CA LYS A 79 15.22 -7.13 13.75
C LYS A 79 15.56 -6.25 12.54
N THR A 80 16.52 -6.68 11.73
CA THR A 80 16.92 -5.98 10.51
C THR A 80 15.83 -6.09 9.44
N GLN A 81 15.27 -7.28 9.23
CA GLN A 81 14.18 -7.50 8.29
C GLN A 81 12.91 -6.71 8.69
N GLU A 82 12.54 -6.74 9.97
CA GLU A 82 11.47 -5.91 10.54
C GLU A 82 11.70 -4.43 10.28
N GLY A 83 12.94 -3.95 10.48
CA GLY A 83 13.33 -2.57 10.18
C GLY A 83 13.11 -2.20 8.70
N TYR A 84 13.47 -3.08 7.77
CA TYR A 84 13.23 -2.84 6.34
C TYR A 84 11.75 -2.78 5.98
N ILE A 85 10.92 -3.65 6.57
CA ILE A 85 9.49 -3.63 6.33
C ILE A 85 8.84 -2.37 6.92
N MET A 86 9.22 -1.99 8.14
CA MET A 86 8.75 -0.74 8.73
C MET A 86 9.15 0.47 7.87
N ALA A 87 10.34 0.45 7.25
CA ALA A 87 10.75 1.50 6.33
C ALA A 87 9.92 1.54 5.02
N ILE A 88 9.48 0.39 4.52
CA ILE A 88 8.53 0.32 3.40
C ILE A 88 7.18 0.89 3.84
N ALA A 89 6.63 0.43 4.96
CA ALA A 89 5.36 0.93 5.50
C ALA A 89 5.39 2.45 5.76
N ALA A 90 6.50 3.01 6.23
CA ALA A 90 6.66 4.45 6.39
C ALA A 90 6.52 5.23 5.07
N ARG A 91 6.91 4.64 3.92
CA ARG A 91 6.70 5.24 2.59
C ARG A 91 5.23 5.22 2.19
N ASN A 92 4.50 4.15 2.51
CA ASN A 92 3.04 4.11 2.33
C ASN A 92 2.34 5.16 3.22
N LEU A 93 2.82 5.38 4.44
CA LEU A 93 2.33 6.43 5.33
C LEU A 93 2.51 7.82 4.71
N GLN A 94 3.70 8.11 4.18
CA GLN A 94 3.97 9.36 3.44
C GLN A 94 3.06 9.50 2.21
N ASN A 95 2.91 8.43 1.40
CA ASN A 95 2.04 8.43 0.23
C ASN A 95 0.57 8.69 0.61
N GLY A 96 0.07 8.05 1.66
CA GLY A 96 -1.28 8.27 2.16
C GLY A 96 -1.51 9.73 2.57
N VAL A 97 -0.57 10.32 3.30
CA VAL A 97 -0.62 11.76 3.65
C VAL A 97 -0.64 12.64 2.40
N LEU A 98 0.19 12.34 1.40
CA LEU A 98 0.21 13.08 0.14
C LEU A 98 -1.14 13.00 -0.59
N LEU A 99 -1.69 11.79 -0.77
CA LEU A 99 -2.97 11.59 -1.45
C LEU A 99 -4.12 12.29 -0.72
N LEU A 100 -4.17 12.21 0.61
CA LEU A 100 -5.18 12.89 1.41
C LEU A 100 -5.01 14.41 1.36
N THR A 101 -3.78 14.91 1.27
CA THR A 101 -3.52 16.34 1.08
C THR A 101 -4.05 16.79 -0.28
N LEU A 102 -3.77 16.04 -1.35
CA LEU A 102 -4.26 16.36 -2.69
C LEU A 102 -5.79 16.28 -2.80
N GLY A 103 -6.41 15.27 -2.19
CA GLY A 103 -7.86 15.05 -2.26
C GLY A 103 -8.71 15.88 -1.30
N CYS A 104 -8.26 16.07 -0.06
CA CYS A 104 -9.05 16.72 0.99
C CYS A 104 -8.67 18.19 1.22
N TYR A 105 -7.37 18.54 1.10
CA TYR A 105 -6.88 19.89 1.40
C TYR A 105 -6.74 20.75 0.16
N VAL A 106 -5.88 20.35 -0.79
CA VAL A 106 -5.66 21.06 -2.05
C VAL A 106 -6.90 20.94 -2.95
N ARG A 107 -7.58 19.79 -2.87
CA ARG A 107 -8.75 19.44 -3.71
C ARG A 107 -8.43 19.54 -5.21
N ASP A 108 -7.22 19.16 -5.60
CA ASP A 108 -6.81 19.08 -7.01
C ASP A 108 -6.99 17.64 -7.49
N ARG A 109 -8.08 17.44 -8.23
CA ARG A 109 -8.46 16.15 -8.83
C ARG A 109 -7.39 15.60 -9.75
N ARG A 110 -6.74 16.45 -10.56
CA ARG A 110 -5.75 16.01 -11.55
C ARG A 110 -4.47 15.61 -10.86
N ALA A 111 -4.00 16.42 -9.91
CA ALA A 111 -2.82 16.07 -9.11
C ALA A 111 -3.06 14.78 -8.31
N LEU A 112 -4.23 14.61 -7.70
CA LEU A 112 -4.64 13.36 -7.05
C LEU A 112 -4.64 12.20 -8.04
N GLY A 113 -5.18 12.40 -9.25
CA GLY A 113 -5.21 11.39 -10.31
C GLY A 113 -3.83 10.95 -10.77
N ILE A 114 -2.90 11.90 -10.97
CA ILE A 114 -1.49 11.61 -11.30
C ILE A 114 -0.84 10.81 -10.16
N ALA A 115 -1.03 11.23 -8.92
CA ALA A 115 -0.46 10.56 -7.76
C ALA A 115 -0.99 9.13 -7.60
N VAL A 116 -2.31 8.91 -7.73
CA VAL A 116 -2.91 7.56 -7.69
C VAL A 116 -2.41 6.71 -8.87
N ALA A 117 -2.36 7.27 -10.08
CA ALA A 117 -1.89 6.54 -11.26
C ALA A 117 -0.40 6.14 -11.14
N SER A 118 0.43 6.97 -10.49
CA SER A 118 1.83 6.65 -10.25
C SER A 118 2.01 5.40 -9.37
N GLY A 119 0.99 5.01 -8.59
CA GLY A 119 0.95 3.77 -7.82
C GLY A 119 1.06 2.49 -8.68
N VAL A 120 0.84 2.58 -10.00
CA VAL A 120 1.16 1.47 -10.94
C VAL A 120 2.63 1.08 -10.85
N VAL A 121 3.53 2.06 -10.72
CA VAL A 121 4.98 1.79 -10.64
C VAL A 121 5.29 0.95 -9.41
N THR A 122 4.72 1.30 -8.26
CA THR A 122 4.90 0.56 -7.02
C THR A 122 4.29 -0.84 -7.12
N THR A 123 3.03 -0.96 -7.55
CA THR A 123 2.34 -2.26 -7.57
C THR A 123 2.91 -3.23 -8.60
N VAL A 124 3.42 -2.75 -9.74
CA VAL A 124 4.19 -3.59 -10.68
C VAL A 124 5.52 -4.02 -10.07
N SER A 125 6.23 -3.11 -9.38
CA SER A 125 7.49 -3.44 -8.72
C SER A 125 7.28 -4.51 -7.65
N ASP A 126 6.20 -4.41 -6.87
CA ASP A 126 5.84 -5.38 -5.85
C ASP A 126 5.53 -6.75 -6.46
N ALA A 127 4.76 -6.79 -7.55
CA ALA A 127 4.52 -8.03 -8.29
C ALA A 127 5.81 -8.69 -8.79
N LEU A 128 6.78 -7.90 -9.27
CA LEU A 128 8.09 -8.38 -9.71
C LEU A 128 8.94 -8.90 -8.53
N ILE A 129 8.88 -8.23 -7.38
CA ILE A 129 9.54 -8.68 -6.14
C ILE A 129 9.00 -10.04 -5.70
N VAL A 130 7.67 -10.22 -5.72
CA VAL A 130 7.04 -11.51 -5.40
C VAL A 130 7.44 -12.57 -6.41
N TRP A 131 7.39 -12.25 -7.71
CA TRP A 131 7.77 -13.17 -8.77
C TRP A 131 9.23 -13.64 -8.66
N ALA A 132 10.15 -12.73 -8.31
CA ALA A 132 11.56 -13.03 -8.13
C ALA A 132 11.85 -13.99 -6.95
N GLN A 133 10.91 -14.16 -6.02
CA GLN A 133 11.04 -15.12 -4.90
C GLN A 133 10.70 -16.56 -5.32
N GLY A 134 10.14 -16.76 -6.50
CA GLY A 134 9.89 -18.08 -7.08
C GLY A 134 8.46 -18.59 -6.90
N PRO A 135 8.19 -19.85 -7.31
CA PRO A 135 6.84 -20.38 -7.47
C PRO A 135 6.00 -20.35 -6.19
N GLU A 136 6.63 -20.59 -5.03
CA GLU A 136 5.96 -20.65 -3.71
C GLU A 136 5.29 -19.32 -3.33
N ALA A 137 5.82 -18.18 -3.79
CA ALA A 137 5.27 -16.86 -3.52
C ALA A 137 4.24 -16.40 -4.57
N SER A 138 4.03 -17.16 -5.65
CA SER A 138 3.24 -16.72 -6.81
C SER A 138 1.77 -16.42 -6.50
N SER A 139 1.22 -17.03 -5.45
CA SER A 139 -0.16 -16.78 -5.00
C SER A 139 -0.36 -15.33 -4.54
N TYR A 140 0.69 -14.65 -4.08
CA TYR A 140 0.63 -13.27 -3.59
C TYR A 140 0.68 -12.23 -4.72
N ILE A 141 1.07 -12.61 -5.94
CA ILE A 141 1.13 -11.70 -7.11
C ILE A 141 -0.25 -11.11 -7.42
N TRP A 142 -1.32 -11.88 -7.22
CA TRP A 142 -2.68 -11.44 -7.53
C TRP A 142 -3.11 -10.20 -6.75
N GLY A 143 -2.68 -10.06 -5.49
CA GLY A 143 -2.96 -8.86 -4.70
C GLY A 143 -2.37 -7.60 -5.33
N HIS A 144 -1.14 -7.71 -5.83
CA HIS A 144 -0.44 -6.60 -6.50
C HIS A 144 -1.04 -6.27 -7.87
N LEU A 145 -1.50 -7.28 -8.62
CA LEU A 145 -2.21 -7.05 -9.89
C LEU A 145 -3.55 -6.31 -9.70
N ILE A 146 -4.28 -6.60 -8.62
CA ILE A 146 -5.46 -5.82 -8.25
C ILE A 146 -5.06 -4.35 -7.99
N GLY A 147 -3.91 -4.13 -7.32
CA GLY A 147 -3.32 -2.81 -7.12
C GLY A 147 -3.03 -2.07 -8.44
N VAL A 148 -2.47 -2.76 -9.45
CA VAL A 148 -2.24 -2.20 -10.79
C VAL A 148 -3.56 -1.74 -11.41
N VAL A 149 -4.56 -2.62 -11.43
CA VAL A 149 -5.88 -2.30 -12.03
C VAL A 149 -6.53 -1.12 -11.31
N ASN A 150 -6.50 -1.10 -9.97
CA ASN A 150 -7.07 0.00 -9.19
C ASN A 150 -6.36 1.32 -9.44
N SER A 151 -5.02 1.31 -9.52
CA SER A 151 -4.22 2.51 -9.78
C SER A 151 -4.56 3.11 -11.15
N ILE A 152 -4.66 2.26 -12.18
CA ILE A 152 -5.05 2.68 -13.54
C ILE A 152 -6.50 3.16 -13.57
N ALA A 153 -7.43 2.38 -13.01
CA ALA A 153 -8.86 2.68 -13.09
C ALA A 153 -9.21 3.96 -12.32
N ILE A 154 -8.76 4.07 -11.07
CA ILE A 154 -9.07 5.23 -10.22
C ILE A 154 -8.28 6.44 -10.71
N GLY A 155 -6.97 6.32 -10.90
CA GLY A 155 -6.12 7.40 -11.40
C GLY A 155 -6.58 7.89 -12.79
N GLY A 156 -6.85 6.97 -13.71
CA GLY A 156 -7.39 7.28 -15.03
C GLY A 156 -8.76 7.96 -14.96
N SER A 157 -9.65 7.52 -14.07
CA SER A 157 -10.96 8.16 -13.88
C SER A 157 -10.84 9.60 -13.38
N LEU A 158 -9.90 9.86 -12.46
CA LEU A 158 -9.57 11.19 -11.95
C LEU A 158 -8.92 12.09 -12.99
N LEU A 159 -8.31 11.53 -14.04
CA LEU A 159 -7.78 12.31 -15.15
C LEU A 159 -8.87 12.60 -16.20
N TYR A 160 -9.66 11.59 -16.55
CA TYR A 160 -10.61 11.63 -17.66
C TYR A 160 -11.99 12.22 -17.31
N TRP A 161 -12.62 11.79 -16.20
CA TRP A 161 -13.98 12.19 -15.83
C TRP A 161 -13.99 13.50 -15.02
N GLY A 162 -13.66 14.61 -15.68
CA GLY A 162 -13.70 15.95 -15.09
C GLY A 162 -14.74 16.82 -15.78
N LYS A 163 -15.42 17.68 -15.02
CA LYS A 163 -16.04 18.86 -15.62
C LYS A 163 -14.91 19.66 -16.30
N GLY A 164 -15.15 20.17 -17.49
CA GLY A 164 -14.16 20.80 -18.37
C GLY A 164 -13.46 22.04 -17.78
N GLU A 165 -12.64 21.83 -16.76
CA GLU A 165 -11.71 22.80 -16.20
C GLU A 165 -10.64 23.03 -17.25
N LYS A 166 -10.88 24.08 -18.05
CA LYS A 166 -9.86 24.68 -18.89
C LYS A 166 -8.70 25.11 -17.99
N LEU A 167 -7.50 24.84 -18.46
CA LEU A 167 -6.24 25.30 -17.86
C LEU A 167 -6.36 26.80 -17.60
N ALA A 168 -6.28 27.21 -16.34
CA ALA A 168 -5.93 28.57 -15.96
C ALA A 168 -4.41 28.68 -15.96
#